data_AF-A0A1L5BMV3-F1
#
_entry.id   AF-A0A1L5BMV3-F1
#
_cell.length_a   1.000
_cell.length_b   1.000
_cell.length_c   1.000
_cell.angle_alpha   90.00
_cell.angle_beta   90.00
_cell.angle_gamma   90.00
#
_symmetry.space_group_name_H-M   'P 1'
#
loop_
_entity.id
_entity.type
_entity.pdbx_description
1 polymer ?
#
loop_
_entity_poly.entity_id
_entity_poly.type
_entity_poly.pdbx_seq_one_letter_code
_entity_poly.pdbx_strand_id
1 'polypeptide(L)'
;MTDCTHPRSRGAKRCKSCSAKHMATDPEIQRRRREGIRRHCAKPGTILAKRETLRRTMEKVRATPEHQEMLREHGKRLARDVLTRPDVVAKTLSPETNAKRAASLSATRLRDIPHAMRDEYRVLTESKRIPAAEAKQIILDQFKRQIGARAAG
;
A
#
# COMPACT_ATOMS: atom_id res chain seq x y z
N MET A 1 -35.41 1.74 0.63
CA MET A 1 -34.61 1.41 -0.57
C MET A 1 -34.10 2.71 -1.11
N THR A 2 -32.79 2.90 -1.29
CA THR A 2 -32.27 4.15 -1.87
C THR A 2 -32.67 4.21 -3.34
N ASP A 3 -33.47 5.22 -3.71
CA ASP A 3 -33.90 5.52 -5.07
C ASP A 3 -32.72 5.91 -5.93
N CYS A 4 -31.95 4.91 -6.34
CA CYS A 4 -30.89 5.08 -7.31
C CYS A 4 -31.50 5.16 -8.69
N THR A 5 -31.36 6.32 -9.33
CA THR A 5 -31.85 6.68 -10.68
C THR A 5 -31.04 6.06 -11.83
N HIS A 6 -29.96 5.33 -11.53
CA HIS A 6 -29.15 4.70 -12.58
C HIS A 6 -29.82 3.45 -13.17
N PRO A 7 -29.63 3.20 -14.48
CA PRO A 7 -30.20 2.04 -15.16
C PRO A 7 -29.71 0.74 -14.53
N ARG A 8 -30.64 -0.22 -14.39
CA ARG A 8 -30.39 -1.55 -13.83
C ARG A 8 -30.47 -2.57 -14.95
N SER A 9 -29.55 -3.54 -14.95
CA SER A 9 -29.70 -4.71 -15.81
C SER A 9 -30.93 -5.52 -15.40
N ARG A 10 -31.55 -6.23 -16.35
CA ARG A 10 -32.75 -7.03 -16.11
C ARG A 10 -32.53 -8.00 -14.94
N GLY A 11 -33.43 -7.97 -13.95
CA GLY A 11 -33.37 -8.82 -12.75
C GLY A 11 -32.37 -8.40 -11.66
N ALA A 12 -31.61 -7.32 -11.86
CA ALA A 12 -30.66 -6.85 -10.84
C ALA A 12 -31.35 -6.05 -9.73
N LYS A 13 -31.13 -6.46 -8.48
CA LYS A 13 -31.63 -5.75 -7.28
C LYS A 13 -31.04 -4.34 -7.12
N ARG A 14 -29.88 -4.06 -7.74
CA ARG A 14 -29.14 -2.78 -7.64
C ARG A 14 -28.55 -2.43 -9.01
N CYS A 15 -28.37 -1.14 -9.31
CA CYS A 15 -27.57 -0.73 -10.46
C CYS A 15 -26.09 -1.12 -10.28
N LYS A 16 -25.29 -1.08 -11.35
CA LYS A 16 -23.87 -1.45 -11.31
C LYS A 16 -23.08 -0.70 -10.23
N SER A 17 -23.29 0.62 -10.11
CA SER A 17 -22.62 1.47 -9.11
C SER A 17 -23.00 1.10 -7.68
N CYS A 18 -24.29 0.98 -7.38
CA CYS A 18 -24.78 0.58 -6.06
C CYS A 18 -24.37 -0.85 -5.70
N SER A 19 -24.31 -1.75 -6.68
CA SER A 19 -23.81 -3.11 -6.46
C SER A 19 -22.32 -3.11 -6.14
N ALA A 20 -21.51 -2.33 -6.88
CA ALA A 20 -20.09 -2.18 -6.60
C ALA A 20 -19.86 -1.58 -5.20
N LYS A 21 -20.61 -0.54 -4.83
CA LYS A 21 -20.57 0.07 -3.50
C LYS A 21 -20.94 -0.96 -2.42
N HIS A 22 -22.04 -1.69 -2.60
CA HIS A 22 -22.47 -2.73 -1.66
C HIS A 22 -21.41 -3.81 -1.46
N MET A 23 -20.84 -4.34 -2.55
CA MET A 23 -19.76 -5.34 -2.47
C MET A 23 -18.48 -4.77 -1.83
N ALA A 24 -18.23 -3.47 -1.98
CA ALA A 24 -17.07 -2.82 -1.40
C ALA A 24 -17.25 -2.47 0.08
N THR A 25 -18.47 -2.25 0.57
CA THR A 25 -18.73 -1.83 1.96
C THR A 25 -19.18 -2.96 2.87
N ASP A 26 -19.75 -4.04 2.32
CA ASP A 26 -20.24 -5.18 3.10
C ASP A 26 -19.06 -5.99 3.69
N PRO A 27 -18.92 -6.07 5.03
CA PRO A 27 -17.80 -6.75 5.67
C PRO A 27 -17.76 -8.26 5.37
N GLU A 28 -18.92 -8.90 5.20
CA GLU A 28 -19.04 -10.33 4.97
C GLU A 28 -18.59 -10.69 3.54
N ILE A 29 -18.97 -9.86 2.56
CA ILE A 29 -18.49 -9.99 1.18
C ILE A 29 -16.97 -9.77 1.13
N GLN A 30 -16.46 -8.76 1.84
CA GLN A 30 -15.02 -8.52 1.92
C GLN A 30 -14.27 -9.70 2.53
N ARG A 31 -14.77 -10.27 3.63
CA ARG A 31 -14.16 -11.43 4.30
C ARG A 31 -14.04 -12.62 3.36
N ARG A 32 -15.15 -13.01 2.72
CA ARG A 32 -15.19 -14.12 1.75
C ARG A 32 -14.24 -13.91 0.58
N ARG A 33 -14.16 -12.69 0.05
CA ARG A 33 -13.20 -12.34 -1.02
C ARG A 33 -11.75 -12.50 -0.58
N ARG A 34 -11.39 -11.97 0.60
CA ARG A 34 -10.02 -12.08 1.14
C ARG A 34 -9.62 -13.52 1.37
N GLU A 35 -10.53 -14.33 1.90
CA GLU A 35 -10.30 -15.76 2.13
C GLU A 35 -10.13 -16.53 0.81
N GLY A 36 -10.97 -16.24 -0.20
CA GLY A 36 -10.83 -16.83 -1.53
C GLY A 36 -9.49 -16.48 -2.19
N ILE A 37 -9.05 -15.22 -2.09
CA ILE A 37 -7.73 -14.78 -2.56
C ILE A 37 -6.62 -15.53 -1.81
N ARG A 38 -6.72 -15.64 -0.48
CA ARG A 38 -5.73 -16.36 0.33
C ARG A 38 -5.63 -17.82 -0.10
N ARG A 39 -6.77 -18.52 -0.25
CA ARG A 39 -6.81 -19.91 -0.71
C ARG A 39 -6.21 -20.08 -2.10
N HIS A 40 -6.50 -19.16 -3.02
CA HIS A 40 -5.94 -19.20 -4.36
C HIS A 40 -4.42 -18.99 -4.34
N CYS A 41 -3.93 -17.97 -3.62
CA CYS A 41 -2.50 -17.68 -3.51
C CYS A 41 -1.70 -18.73 -2.74
N ALA A 42 -2.34 -19.51 -1.87
CA ALA A 42 -1.70 -20.62 -1.15
C ALA A 42 -1.41 -21.84 -2.03
N LYS A 43 -2.04 -21.95 -3.21
CA LYS A 43 -1.77 -23.06 -4.14
C LYS A 43 -0.32 -22.96 -4.66
N PRO A 44 0.40 -24.09 -4.74
CA PRO A 44 1.79 -24.11 -5.20
C PRO A 44 1.89 -23.52 -6.62
N GLY A 45 2.97 -22.80 -6.91
CA GLY A 45 3.24 -22.20 -8.22
C GLY A 45 2.39 -20.96 -8.59
N THR A 46 1.28 -20.68 -7.90
CA THR A 46 0.37 -19.56 -8.26
C THR A 46 1.06 -18.20 -8.21
N ILE A 47 1.86 -17.96 -7.17
CA ILE A 47 2.60 -16.69 -7.03
C ILE A 47 3.65 -16.53 -8.13
N LEU A 48 4.35 -17.62 -8.47
CA LEU A 48 5.38 -17.62 -9.53
C LEU A 48 4.75 -17.39 -10.90
N ALA A 49 3.66 -18.08 -11.23
CA ALA A 49 2.92 -17.90 -12.48
C ALA A 49 2.39 -16.46 -12.63
N LYS A 50 1.91 -15.86 -11.54
CA LYS A 50 1.46 -14.46 -11.53
C LYS A 50 2.61 -13.48 -11.76
N ARG A 51 3.79 -13.73 -11.16
CA ARG A 51 5.00 -12.93 -11.39
C ARG A 51 5.44 -13.00 -12.84
N GLU A 52 5.45 -14.19 -13.44
CA GLU A 52 5.82 -14.39 -14.83
C GLU A 52 4.85 -13.70 -15.80
N THR A 53 3.54 -13.79 -15.53
CA THR A 53 2.51 -13.08 -16.32
C THR A 53 2.73 -11.57 -16.26
N LEU A 54 3.02 -11.03 -15.07
CA LEU A 54 3.31 -9.62 -14.89
C LEU A 54 4.58 -9.22 -15.64
N ARG A 55 5.66 -10.01 -15.56
CA ARG A 55 6.90 -9.78 -16.30
C ARG A 55 6.65 -9.65 -17.80
N ARG A 56 5.98 -10.63 -18.40
CA ARG A 56 5.63 -10.63 -19.84
C ARG A 56 4.79 -9.43 -20.23
N THR A 57 3.84 -9.04 -19.38
CA THR A 57 3.00 -7.86 -19.62
C THR A 57 3.84 -6.58 -19.64
N MET A 58 4.75 -6.43 -18.68
CA MET A 58 5.65 -5.27 -18.62
C MET A 58 6.67 -5.26 -19.76
N GLU A 59 7.14 -6.41 -20.23
CA GLU A 59 7.99 -6.51 -21.42
C GLU A 59 7.27 -6.01 -22.67
N LYS A 60 6.02 -6.42 -22.89
CA LYS A 60 5.18 -5.91 -23.99
C LYS A 60 4.98 -4.41 -23.93
N VAL A 61 4.66 -3.89 -22.74
CA VAL A 61 4.50 -2.45 -22.51
C VAL A 61 5.79 -1.69 -22.81
N ARG A 62 6.95 -2.23 -22.43
CA ARG A 62 8.24 -1.61 -22.70
C ARG A 62 8.62 -1.66 -24.19
N ALA A 63 8.32 -2.76 -24.86
CA ALA A 63 8.66 -2.97 -26.26
C ALA A 63 7.88 -2.07 -27.23
N THR A 64 6.72 -1.55 -26.83
CA THR A 64 5.85 -0.76 -27.71
C THR A 64 5.74 0.69 -27.23
N PRO A 65 6.34 1.66 -27.96
CA PRO A 65 6.29 3.08 -27.59
C PRO A 65 4.87 3.62 -27.42
N GLU A 66 3.93 3.16 -28.25
CA GLU A 66 2.51 3.52 -28.20
C GLU A 66 1.85 3.15 -26.87
N HIS A 67 2.14 1.97 -26.32
CA HIS A 67 1.63 1.58 -25.01
C HIS A 67 2.20 2.45 -23.90
N GLN A 68 3.48 2.82 -24.00
CA GLN A 68 4.08 3.72 -23.02
C GLN A 68 3.43 5.10 -23.07
N GLU A 69 3.15 5.61 -24.26
CA GLU A 69 2.46 6.89 -24.45
C GLU A 69 1.02 6.83 -23.91
N MET A 70 0.27 5.78 -24.23
CA MET A 70 -1.07 5.55 -23.67
C MET A 70 -1.06 5.54 -22.15
N LEU A 71 -0.08 4.89 -21.51
CA LEU A 71 0.06 4.91 -20.05
C LEU A 71 0.43 6.29 -19.50
N ARG A 72 1.28 7.05 -20.22
CA ARG A 72 1.62 8.44 -19.86
C ARG A 72 0.38 9.33 -19.92
N GLU A 73 -0.40 9.26 -21.00
CA GLU A 73 -1.66 9.99 -21.16
C GLU A 73 -2.67 9.60 -20.10
N HIS A 74 -2.82 8.30 -19.84
CA HIS A 74 -3.66 7.80 -18.76
C HIS A 74 -3.25 8.39 -17.41
N GLY A 75 -1.95 8.45 -17.12
CA GLY A 75 -1.39 9.07 -15.93
C GLY A 75 -1.72 10.56 -15.83
N LYS A 76 -1.52 11.31 -16.93
CA LYS A 76 -1.87 12.75 -17.02
C LYS A 76 -3.36 12.97 -16.74
N ARG A 77 -4.22 12.15 -17.34
CA ARG A 77 -5.67 12.20 -17.15
C ARG A 77 -6.06 11.91 -15.70
N LEU A 78 -5.50 10.86 -15.09
CA LEU A 78 -5.75 10.56 -13.68
C LEU A 78 -5.32 11.70 -12.75
N ALA A 79 -4.14 12.28 -13.01
CA ALA A 79 -3.65 13.41 -12.24
C ALA A 79 -4.65 14.57 -12.31
N ARG A 80 -5.05 14.97 -13.53
CA ARG A 80 -5.95 16.10 -13.78
C ARG A 80 -7.39 15.88 -13.32
N ASP A 81 -7.93 14.68 -13.50
CA ASP A 81 -9.38 14.44 -13.35
C ASP A 81 -9.74 13.79 -12.01
N VAL A 82 -8.79 13.12 -11.35
CA VAL A 82 -9.04 12.34 -10.13
C VAL A 82 -8.21 12.84 -8.96
N LEU A 83 -6.89 12.91 -9.11
CA LEU A 83 -5.98 13.16 -7.97
C LEU A 83 -5.99 14.61 -7.50
N THR A 84 -6.39 15.56 -8.36
CA THR A 84 -6.56 16.98 -8.05
C THR A 84 -7.92 17.32 -7.45
N ARG A 85 -8.88 16.38 -7.43
CA ARG A 85 -10.22 16.68 -6.93
C ARG A 85 -10.17 17.06 -5.43
N PRO A 86 -10.88 18.10 -4.99
CA PRO A 86 -10.81 18.58 -3.60
C PRO A 86 -11.10 17.49 -2.56
N ASP A 87 -12.07 16.61 -2.82
CA ASP A 87 -12.44 15.50 -1.94
C ASP A 87 -11.31 14.46 -1.79
N VAL A 88 -10.62 14.16 -2.89
CA VAL A 88 -9.49 13.22 -2.90
C VAL A 88 -8.28 13.84 -2.21
N VAL A 89 -7.98 15.10 -2.49
CA VAL A 89 -6.86 15.82 -1.88
C VAL A 89 -7.07 15.96 -0.37
N ALA A 90 -8.24 16.44 0.07
CA ALA A 90 -8.57 16.60 1.49
C ALA A 90 -8.46 15.27 2.26
N LYS A 91 -8.96 14.18 1.68
CA LYS A 91 -8.83 12.84 2.27
C LYS A 91 -7.38 12.40 2.33
N THR A 92 -6.63 12.55 1.24
CA THR A 92 -5.24 12.09 1.13
C THR A 92 -4.31 12.84 2.08
N LEU A 93 -4.50 14.15 2.21
CA LEU A 93 -3.70 15.02 3.07
C LEU A 93 -4.24 15.11 4.51
N SER A 94 -5.33 14.40 4.83
CA SER A 94 -5.89 14.40 6.18
C SER A 94 -4.85 13.94 7.21
N PRO A 95 -4.82 14.54 8.41
CA PRO A 95 -3.91 14.14 9.49
C PRO A 95 -4.01 12.64 9.81
N GLU A 96 -5.23 12.10 9.82
CA GLU A 96 -5.49 10.68 10.08
C GLU A 96 -4.85 9.76 9.03
N THR A 97 -5.01 10.09 7.73
CA THR A 97 -4.43 9.29 6.65
C THR A 97 -2.91 9.38 6.65
N ASN A 98 -2.36 10.57 6.90
CA ASN A 98 -0.93 10.77 7.03
C ASN A 98 -0.34 10.00 8.21
N ALA A 99 -1.00 10.02 9.37
CA ALA A 99 -0.57 9.26 10.55
C ALA A 99 -0.59 7.75 10.28
N LYS A 100 -1.66 7.22 9.67
CA LYS A 100 -1.75 5.80 9.28
C LYS A 100 -0.64 5.40 8.30
N ARG A 101 -0.37 6.26 7.31
CA ARG A 101 0.71 6.04 6.34
C ARG A 101 2.08 6.05 7.03
N ALA A 102 2.36 7.03 7.88
CA ALA A 102 3.62 7.14 8.62
C ALA A 102 3.83 5.93 9.54
N ALA A 103 2.79 5.47 10.23
CA ALA A 103 2.82 4.26 11.04
C ALA A 103 3.12 3.01 10.21
N SER A 104 2.44 2.84 9.07
CA SER A 104 2.66 1.70 8.15
C SER A 104 4.06 1.68 7.56
N LEU A 105 4.58 2.84 7.12
CA LEU A 105 5.94 2.98 6.62
C LEU A 105 6.95 2.66 7.71
N SER A 106 6.76 3.18 8.92
CA SER A 106 7.65 2.90 10.06
C SER A 106 7.63 1.42 10.43
N ALA A 107 6.47 0.77 10.47
CA ALA A 107 6.34 -0.65 10.76
C ALA A 107 7.05 -1.55 9.73
N THR A 108 7.12 -1.10 8.47
CA THR A 108 7.76 -1.86 7.40
C THR A 108 9.26 -1.57 7.30
N ARG A 109 9.65 -0.30 7.32
CA ARG A 109 11.04 0.14 7.12
C ARG A 109 11.90 0.02 8.38
N LEU A 110 11.31 0.22 9.55
CA LEU A 110 11.98 0.17 10.86
C LEU A 110 11.62 -1.11 11.62
N ARG A 111 11.25 -2.18 10.89
CA ARG A 111 10.87 -3.47 11.49
C ARG A 111 11.96 -4.01 12.40
N ASP A 112 13.20 -3.89 11.95
CA ASP A 112 14.37 -4.46 12.63
C ASP A 112 14.97 -3.50 13.67
N ILE A 113 14.44 -2.28 13.78
CA ILE A 113 14.90 -1.29 14.75
C ILE A 113 13.99 -1.34 16.00
N PRO A 114 14.55 -1.57 17.20
CA PRO A 114 13.81 -1.55 18.46
C PRO A 114 13.00 -0.28 18.62
N HIS A 115 11.75 -0.39 19.10
CA HIS A 115 10.82 0.74 19.16
C HIS A 115 11.38 1.93 19.94
N ALA A 116 12.05 1.67 21.07
CA ALA A 116 12.64 2.70 21.94
C ALA A 116 13.77 3.51 21.27
N MET A 117 14.37 3.00 20.19
CA MET A 117 15.52 3.63 19.53
C MET A 117 15.21 4.19 18.14
N ARG A 118 13.93 4.18 17.73
CA ARG A 118 13.53 4.67 16.40
C ARG A 118 13.74 6.16 16.23
N ASP A 119 13.59 6.94 17.29
CA ASP A 119 13.79 8.39 17.23
C ASP A 119 15.28 8.72 17.06
N GLU A 120 16.16 8.01 17.78
CA GLU A 120 17.62 8.12 17.58
C GLU A 120 18.03 7.74 16.15
N TYR A 121 17.46 6.66 15.59
CA TYR A 121 17.67 6.29 14.19
C TYR A 121 17.29 7.42 13.21
N ARG A 122 16.16 8.11 13.45
CA ARG A 122 15.73 9.24 12.64
C ARG A 122 16.72 10.40 12.73
N VAL A 123 17.21 10.72 13.93
CA VAL A 123 18.23 11.76 14.11
C VAL A 123 19.52 11.44 13.32
N LEU A 124 19.97 10.18 13.35
CA LEU A 124 21.16 9.75 12.59
C LEU A 124 20.98 9.93 11.07
N THR A 125 19.80 9.60 10.55
CA THR A 125 19.54 9.60 9.10
C THR A 125 19.12 10.98 8.57
N GLU A 126 18.29 11.72 9.30
CA GLU A 126 17.75 13.01 8.87
C GLU A 126 18.70 14.16 9.18
N SER A 127 19.20 14.25 10.41
CA SER A 127 20.04 15.36 10.86
C SER A 127 21.50 15.14 10.54
N LYS A 128 22.03 13.95 10.84
CA LYS A 128 23.46 13.63 10.63
C LYS A 128 23.76 13.06 9.25
N ARG A 129 22.74 12.83 8.42
CA ARG A 129 22.86 12.33 7.03
C ARG A 129 23.67 11.03 6.92
N ILE A 130 23.67 10.20 7.96
CA ILE A 130 24.36 8.91 7.95
C ILE A 130 23.57 7.94 7.05
N PRO A 131 24.24 7.14 6.21
CA PRO A 131 23.58 6.11 5.41
C PRO A 131 22.71 5.19 6.26
N ALA A 132 21.52 4.85 5.76
CA ALA A 132 20.52 4.09 6.51
C ALA A 132 21.02 2.73 7.05
N ALA A 133 21.93 2.08 6.31
CA ALA A 133 22.54 0.80 6.71
C ALA A 133 23.47 0.96 7.91
N GLU A 134 24.31 1.99 7.90
CA GLU A 134 25.25 2.31 8.97
C GLU A 134 24.52 2.80 10.22
N ALA A 135 23.54 3.70 10.07
CA ALA A 135 22.69 4.16 11.17
C ALA A 135 21.96 2.98 11.86
N LYS A 136 21.55 1.96 11.09
CA LYS A 136 20.93 0.74 11.65
C LYS A 136 21.92 -0.07 12.49
N GLN A 137 23.17 -0.22 12.04
CA GLN A 137 24.20 -0.94 12.80
C GLN A 137 24.50 -0.23 14.12
N ILE A 138 24.71 1.08 14.08
CA ILE A 138 24.95 1.91 15.27
C ILE A 138 23.85 1.69 16.33
N ILE A 139 22.58 1.76 15.91
CA ILE A 139 21.44 1.60 16.81
C ILE A 139 21.35 0.18 17.38
N LEU A 140 21.57 -0.86 16.56
CA LEU A 140 21.54 -2.24 17.03
C LEU A 140 22.66 -2.54 18.03
N ASP A 141 23.84 -1.99 17.80
CA ASP A 141 24.98 -2.16 18.72
C ASP A 141 24.76 -1.40 20.02
N GLN A 142 24.23 -0.18 19.95
CA GLN A 142 23.83 0.58 21.14
C GLN A 142 22.73 -0.15 21.93
N PHE A 143 21.74 -0.73 21.26
CA PHE A 143 20.68 -1.51 21.92
C PHE A 143 21.24 -2.74 22.64
N LYS A 144 22.15 -3.49 22.00
CA LYS A 144 22.83 -4.64 22.63
C LYS A 144 23.59 -4.23 23.88
N ARG A 145 24.31 -3.10 23.84
CA ARG A 145 25.02 -2.55 25.01
C ARG A 145 24.06 -2.20 26.14
N GLN A 146 22.92 -1.57 25.84
CA GLN A 146 21.90 -1.22 26.83
C GLN A 146 21.27 -2.46 27.48
N ILE A 147 20.99 -3.51 26.71
CA ILE A 147 20.48 -4.79 27.25
C ILE A 147 21.54 -5.42 28.16
N GLY A 148 22.80 -5.49 27.71
CA GLY A 148 23.89 -6.07 28.50
C GLY A 148 24.10 -5.34 29.83
N ALA A 149 24.05 -4.00 29.81
CA ALA A 149 24.18 -3.19 31.02
C ALA A 149 23.03 -3.39 32.01
N ARG A 150 21.79 -3.59 31.53
CA ARG A 150 20.63 -3.88 32.37
C ARG A 150 20.62 -5.30 32.95
N ALA A 151 21.31 -6.25 32.32
CA ALA A 151 21.40 -7.62 32.80
C ALA A 151 22.52 -7.84 33.83
N ALA A 152 23.48 -6.92 33.89
CA ALA A 152 24.66 -7.00 34.77
C ALA A 152 24.53 -6.20 36.08
N GLY A 153 23.48 -5.39 36.22
CA GLY A 153 23.14 -4.66 37.45
C GLY A 153 21.84 -5.19 38.05
#